data_AF-A0AA37NTT4-F1
#
_entry.id   AF-A0AA37NTT4-F1
#
_cell.length_a   1.000
_cell.length_b   1.000
_cell.length_c   1.000
_cell.angle_alpha   90.00
_cell.angle_beta   90.00
_cell.angle_gamma   90.00
#
_symmetry.space_group_name_H-M   'P 1'
#
loop_
_entity.id
_entity.type
_entity.pdbx_description
1 polymer ?
#
loop_
_entity_poly.entity_id
_entity_poly.type
_entity_poly.pdbx_seq_one_letter_code
_entity_poly.pdbx_strand_id
1 'polypeptide(L)' 'MGITTKKYYTCCLCGRTSTDKDKIMECEASHIGVYPETSIEETYGRNPRVPYPDIIRVVMQDGAIAAYNFVKIEPN' A
#
# COMPACT_ATOMS: atom_id res chain seq x y z
N MET A 1 32.55 8.49 28.51
CA MET A 1 32.13 8.38 27.10
C MET A 1 30.63 8.16 27.07
N GLY A 2 29.84 9.18 26.74
CA GLY A 2 28.39 9.04 26.65
C GLY A 2 28.02 8.33 25.35
N ILE A 3 27.38 7.16 25.45
CA ILE A 3 26.85 6.45 24.29
C ILE A 3 25.64 7.24 23.81
N THR A 4 25.75 7.89 22.66
CA THR A 4 24.62 8.50 21.97
C THR A 4 23.91 7.41 21.19
N THR A 5 22.85 6.83 21.75
CA THR A 5 21.95 5.93 21.00
C THR A 5 21.18 6.74 19.98
N LYS A 6 21.73 6.85 18.76
CA LYS A 6 21.02 7.43 17.61
C LYS A 6 20.06 6.38 17.05
N LYS A 7 18.78 6.74 16.93
CA LYS A 7 17.77 5.91 16.27
C LYS A 7 17.85 6.17 14.76
N TYR A 8 17.93 5.10 13.99
CA TYR A 8 17.89 5.13 12.53
C TYR A 8 16.59 4.48 12.05
N TYR A 9 16.02 5.05 11.01
CA TYR A 9 14.89 4.52 10.26
C TYR A 9 15.44 3.96 8.94
N THR A 10 14.91 2.83 8.52
CA THR A 10 15.35 2.12 7.31
C THR A 10 14.15 1.90 6.41
N CYS A 11 14.25 2.31 5.15
CA CYS A 11 13.22 2.04 4.13
C CYS A 11 13.12 0.53 3.90
N CYS A 12 11.90 -0.01 4.01
CA CYS A 12 11.66 -1.45 3.83
C CYS A 12 11.83 -1.94 2.39
N LEU A 13 11.82 -1.02 1.42
CA LEU A 13 11.82 -1.34 -0.01
C LEU A 13 13.22 -1.30 -0.63
N CYS A 14 14.03 -0.29 -0.28
CA CYS A 14 15.38 -0.10 -0.87
C CYS A 14 16.53 -0.14 0.13
N GLY A 15 16.25 -0.27 1.44
CA GLY A 15 17.27 -0.34 2.48
C GLY A 15 17.94 1.00 2.83
N ARG A 16 17.44 2.13 2.30
CA ARG A 16 17.96 3.47 2.64
C ARG A 16 17.78 3.77 4.12
N THR A 17 18.84 4.19 4.80
CA THR A 17 18.82 4.56 6.23
C THR A 17 18.89 6.06 6.46
N SER A 18 18.16 6.59 7.44
CA SER A 18 18.21 8.00 7.85
C SER A 18 17.91 8.12 9.35
N THR A 19 18.45 9.14 10.01
CA THR A 19 18.04 9.50 11.39
C THR A 19 16.71 10.24 11.43
N ASP A 20 16.26 10.73 10.27
CA ASP A 20 15.02 11.46 10.08
C ASP A 20 13.94 10.53 9.53
N LYS A 21 12.80 10.45 10.24
CA LYS A 21 11.68 9.57 9.91
C LYS A 21 10.96 10.04 8.65
N ASP A 22 10.77 11.34 8.49
CA ASP A 22 9.94 11.90 7.41
C ASP A 22 10.60 11.64 6.06
N LYS A 23 11.94 11.72 6.01
CA LYS A 23 12.73 11.34 4.82
C LYS A 23 12.58 9.88 4.41
N ILE A 24 12.41 8.98 5.37
CA ILE A 24 12.17 7.56 5.06
C ILE A 24 10.73 7.35 4.59
N MET A 25 9.76 8.03 5.20
CA MET A 25 8.37 7.97 4.73
C MET A 25 8.21 8.52 3.31
N GLU A 26 8.85 9.64 2.96
CA GLU A 26 8.88 10.17 1.59
C GLU A 26 9.57 9.20 0.62
N CYS A 27 10.67 8.55 1.05
CA CYS A 27 11.35 7.54 0.26
C CYS A 27 10.49 6.30 0.02
N GLU A 28 9.76 5.82 1.03
CA GLU A 28 8.85 4.68 0.89
C GLU A 28 7.68 5.05 -0.03
N ALA A 29 7.12 6.25 0.12
CA ALA A 29 6.05 6.73 -0.75
C ALA A 29 6.48 6.84 -2.22
N SER A 30 7.72 7.23 -2.51
CA SER A 30 8.19 7.33 -3.90
C SER A 30 8.39 5.99 -4.60
N HIS A 31 8.52 4.90 -3.83
CA HIS A 31 8.55 3.54 -4.39
C HIS A 31 7.16 3.01 -4.71
N ILE A 32 6.13 3.51 -4.02
CA ILE A 32 4.73 3.10 -4.25
C ILE A 32 4.17 3.97 -5.39
N GLY A 33 4.16 3.39 -6.59
CA GLY A 33 3.61 4.03 -7.78
C GLY A 33 2.56 3.16 -8.46
N VAL A 34 1.56 3.81 -9.05
CA VAL A 34 0.62 3.19 -9.99
C VAL A 34 0.86 3.83 -11.36
N TYR A 35 0.91 3.04 -12.44
CA TYR A 35 0.93 3.65 -13.77
C TYR A 35 -0.43 4.30 -14.05
N PRO A 36 -0.45 5.52 -14.59
CA PRO A 36 -1.72 6.19 -14.93
C PRO A 36 -2.55 5.41 -15.96
N GLU A 37 -1.87 4.58 -16.76
CA GLU A 37 -2.50 3.71 -17.78
C GLU A 37 -3.12 2.44 -17.18
N THR A 38 -2.79 2.08 -15.94
CA THR A 38 -3.31 0.87 -15.32
C THR A 38 -4.77 1.07 -14.92
N SER A 39 -5.66 0.27 -15.50
CA SER A 39 -7.05 0.23 -15.08
C SER A 39 -7.21 -0.40 -13.69
N ILE A 40 -8.10 0.15 -12.89
CA ILE A 40 -8.58 -0.50 -11.66
C ILE A 40 -9.46 -1.69 -12.07
N GLU A 41 -9.15 -2.88 -11.57
CA GLU A 41 -9.94 -4.08 -11.80
C GLU A 41 -10.94 -4.29 -10.66
N GLU A 42 -12.22 -4.40 -11.00
CA GLU A 42 -13.32 -4.60 -10.06
C GLU A 42 -13.88 -6.01 -10.20
N THR A 43 -13.98 -6.74 -9.09
CA THR A 43 -14.63 -8.05 -9.05
C THR A 43 -15.91 -7.96 -8.23
N TYR A 44 -17.04 -8.23 -8.87
CA TYR A 44 -18.35 -8.25 -8.21
C TYR A 44 -18.71 -9.66 -7.74
N GLY A 45 -19.40 -9.72 -6.61
CA GLY A 45 -19.93 -10.96 -6.06
C GLY A 45 -21.11 -11.51 -6.87
N ARG A 46 -21.52 -12.75 -6.55
CA ARG A 46 -22.65 -13.42 -7.22
C ARG A 46 -24.02 -12.77 -6.94
N ASN A 47 -24.13 -11.87 -5.97
CA ASN A 47 -25.39 -11.23 -5.61
C ASN A 47 -25.60 -9.96 -6.45
N PRO A 48 -26.47 -9.97 -7.48
CA PRO A 48 -26.69 -8.82 -8.35
C PRO A 48 -27.39 -7.64 -7.65
N ARG A 49 -27.91 -7.84 -6.43
CA ARG A 49 -28.50 -6.74 -5.62
C ARG A 49 -27.45 -5.89 -4.91
N VAL A 50 -26.19 -6.31 -4.94
CA VAL A 50 -25.08 -5.60 -4.31
C VAL A 50 -24.40 -4.74 -5.39
N PRO A 51 -24.56 -3.40 -5.36
CA PRO A 51 -24.02 -2.53 -6.40
C PRO A 51 -22.51 -2.26 -6.24
N TYR A 52 -21.89 -2.78 -5.18
CA TYR A 52 -20.48 -2.57 -4.85
C TYR A 52 -19.63 -3.82 -5.17
N PRO A 53 -18.39 -3.64 -5.65
CA PRO A 53 -17.48 -4.75 -5.87
C PRO A 53 -17.10 -5.43 -4.54
N ASP A 54 -16.85 -6.74 -4.60
CA ASP A 54 -16.29 -7.49 -3.47
C ASP A 54 -14.77 -7.27 -3.37
N ILE A 55 -14.08 -7.05 -4.51
CA ILE A 55 -12.62 -6.83 -4.57
C ILE A 55 -12.28 -5.72 -5.56
N ILE A 56 -11.38 -4.83 -5.18
CA ILE A 56 -10.69 -3.88 -6.06
C ILE A 56 -9.21 -4.28 -6.17
N ARG A 57 -8.68 -4.32 -7.38
CA ARG A 57 -7.27 -4.65 -7.66
C ARG A 57 -6.61 -3.58 -8.52
N VAL A 58 -5.33 -3.34 -8.25
CA VAL A 58 -4.48 -2.40 -8.99
C VAL A 58 -3.11 -3.03 -9.21
N VAL A 59 -2.63 -3.01 -10.45
CA VAL A 59 -1.26 -3.41 -10.79
C VAL A 59 -0.34 -2.21 -10.55
N MET A 60 0.62 -2.39 -9.64
CA MET A 60 1.60 -1.40 -9.23
C MET A 60 2.76 -1.34 -10.23
N GLN A 61 3.56 -0.27 -10.19
CA GLN A 61 4.67 -0.07 -11.12
C GLN A 61 5.78 -1.11 -11.01
N ASP A 62 5.94 -1.72 -9.83
CA ASP A 62 6.89 -2.80 -9.56
C ASP A 62 6.36 -4.19 -9.97
N GLY A 63 5.17 -4.25 -10.57
CA GLY A 63 4.49 -5.49 -10.97
C GLY A 63 3.77 -6.19 -9.82
N ALA A 64 3.79 -5.64 -8.60
CA ALA A 64 2.98 -6.15 -7.50
C ALA A 64 1.48 -5.87 -7.75
N ILE A 65 0.62 -6.68 -7.15
CA ILE A 65 -0.84 -6.47 -7.21
C ILE A 65 -1.30 -6.05 -5.83
N ALA A 66 -1.77 -4.81 -5.72
CA ALA A 66 -2.49 -4.34 -4.54
C ALA A 66 -3.96 -4.75 -4.68
N ALA A 67 -4.49 -5.47 -3.69
CA ALA A 67 -5.88 -5.90 -3.66
C ALA A 67 -6.55 -5.46 -2.36
N TYR A 68 -7.71 -4.80 -2.48
CA TYR A 68 -8.56 -4.44 -1.36
C TYR A 68 -9.84 -5.29 -1.40
N ASN A 69 -10.08 -6.04 -0.34
CA ASN A 69 -11.27 -6.89 -0.20
C ASN A 69 -12.29 -6.17 0.69
N PHE A 70 -13.50 -5.95 0.16
CA PHE A 70 -14.58 -5.36 0.93
C PHE A 70 -15.12 -6.41 1.91
N VAL A 71 -14.94 -6.16 3.19
CA VAL A 71 -15.49 -7.01 4.25
C VAL A 71 -16.94 -6.59 4.49
N LYS A 72 -17.88 -7.50 4.21
CA LYS A 72 -19.28 -7.29 4.58
C LYS A 72 -19.40 -7.41 6.10
N ILE A 73 -19.78 -6.31 6.74
CA ILE A 73 -20.13 -6.31 8.15
C ILE A 73 -21.65 -6.53 8.18
N GLU A 74 -22.09 -7.74 8.49
CA GLU A 74 -23.50 -7.99 8.76
C GLU A 74 -23.85 -7.28 10.08
N PRO A 75 -24.89 -6.42 10.11
CA PRO A 75 -25.37 -5.86 11.35
C PRO A 75 -25.95 -6.99 12.21
N ASN A 76 -25.42 -7.11 13.44
CA ASN A 76 -25.91 -8.01 14.49
C ASN A 76 -27.37 -7.76 14.84
#